data_AF-A0A946U724-F1
#
_entry.id   AF-A0A946U724-F1
#
_cell.length_a   1.000
_cell.length_b   1.000
_cell.length_c   1.000
_cell.angle_alpha   90.00
_cell.angle_beta   90.00
_cell.angle_gamma   90.00
#
_symmetry.space_group_name_H-M   'P 1'
#
loop_
_entity.id
_entity.type
_entity.pdbx_description
1 polymer ?
#
loop_
_entity_poly.entity_id
_entity_poly.type
_entity_poly.pdbx_seq_one_letter_code
_entity_poly.pdbx_strand_id
1 'polypeptide(L)'
;MKEIAFEYGEGHMMAQVPDDATVFVPGETVPDPEFLPDPIAATREAILNPIGMDPISKLVKKGSKVVIVFPDIVKGGAHETAHRRVSIPMVIDECLKAGVEKKDIK
;
A
#
# COMPACT_ATOMS: atom_id res chain seq x y z
N MET A 1 -27.54 23.47 17.24
CA MET A 1 -27.00 22.10 17.24
C MET A 1 -26.80 21.70 15.79
N LYS A 2 -25.66 21.13 15.44
CA LYS A 2 -25.38 20.59 14.10
C LYS A 2 -25.30 19.07 14.15
N GLU A 3 -25.65 18.43 13.04
CA GLU A 3 -25.70 16.98 12.92
C GLU A 3 -24.46 16.47 12.17
N ILE A 4 -23.82 15.43 12.70
CA ILE A 4 -22.59 14.83 12.15
C ILE A 4 -22.79 13.32 12.03
N ALA A 5 -22.37 12.75 10.89
CA ALA A 5 -22.36 11.32 10.66
C ALA A 5 -20.99 10.73 11.06
N PHE A 6 -20.98 9.78 11.98
CA PHE A 6 -19.79 9.03 12.37
C PHE A 6 -19.82 7.63 11.77
N GLU A 7 -18.69 7.15 11.24
CA GLU A 7 -18.55 5.75 10.83
C GLU A 7 -18.86 4.82 12.02
N TYR A 8 -19.79 3.88 11.83
CA TYR A 8 -20.17 2.90 12.85
C TYR A 8 -20.54 1.57 12.20
N GLY A 9 -19.63 0.59 12.30
CA GLY A 9 -19.76 -0.69 11.61
C GLY A 9 -19.69 -0.51 10.09
N GLU A 10 -20.71 -0.99 9.38
CA GLU A 10 -20.83 -0.86 7.91
C GLU A 10 -21.62 0.41 7.49
N GLY A 11 -22.03 1.24 8.44
CA GLY A 11 -22.86 2.42 8.18
C GLY A 11 -22.41 3.63 8.97
N HIS A 12 -23.35 4.53 9.21
CA HIS A 12 -23.12 5.77 9.96
C HIS A 12 -24.09 5.89 11.13
N MET A 13 -23.61 6.50 12.21
CA MET A 13 -24.42 6.93 13.35
C MET A 13 -24.45 8.46 13.38
N MET A 14 -25.65 9.03 13.44
CA MET A 14 -25.82 10.48 13.54
C MET A 14 -25.66 10.92 14.99
N ALA A 15 -24.92 12.02 15.21
CA ALA A 15 -24.80 12.67 16.49
C ALA A 15 -25.04 14.17 16.35
N GLN A 16 -25.74 14.74 17.34
CA GLN A 16 -25.90 16.19 17.44
C GLN A 16 -24.81 16.76 18.32
N VAL A 17 -24.12 17.77 17.82
CA VAL A 17 -23.08 18.51 18.56
C VAL A 17 -23.44 20.00 18.64
N PRO A 18 -22.90 20.73 19.62
CA PRO A 18 -23.03 22.19 19.68
C PRO A 18 -22.58 22.87 18.39
N ASP A 19 -23.17 24.03 18.07
CA ASP A 19 -22.85 24.76 16.83
C ASP A 19 -21.40 25.27 16.82
N ASP A 20 -20.86 25.58 18.00
CA ASP A 20 -19.49 26.06 18.24
C ASP A 20 -18.43 24.94 18.27
N ALA A 21 -18.83 23.68 18.17
CA ALA A 21 -17.89 22.57 18.14
C ALA A 21 -16.95 22.68 16.92
N THR A 22 -15.65 22.40 17.10
CA THR A 22 -14.73 22.25 15.97
C THR A 22 -14.78 20.81 15.47
N VAL A 23 -14.98 20.61 14.17
CA VAL A 23 -15.09 19.27 13.56
C VAL A 23 -13.90 19.05 12.64
N PHE A 24 -13.19 17.94 12.84
CA PHE A 24 -12.09 17.51 11.99
C PHE A 24 -12.57 16.33 11.13
N VAL A 25 -12.62 16.54 9.82
CA VAL A 25 -13.02 15.53 8.84
C VAL A 25 -11.76 15.06 8.09
N PRO A 26 -11.36 13.77 8.23
CA PRO A 26 -10.25 13.21 7.46
C PRO A 26 -10.47 13.40 5.96
N GLY A 27 -9.42 13.76 5.22
CA GLY A 27 -9.49 14.02 3.77
C GLY A 27 -10.06 15.38 3.36
N GLU A 28 -10.79 16.09 4.25
CA GLU A 28 -11.32 17.44 3.97
C GLU A 28 -10.59 18.53 4.74
N THR A 29 -10.56 18.41 6.08
CA THR A 29 -9.87 19.40 6.94
C THR A 29 -8.35 19.31 6.81
N VAL A 30 -7.85 18.12 6.51
CA VAL A 30 -6.50 17.87 6.03
C VAL A 30 -6.65 17.06 4.75
N PRO A 31 -6.38 17.67 3.57
CA PRO A 31 -6.51 16.97 2.30
C PRO A 31 -5.58 15.76 2.24
N ASP A 32 -6.13 14.63 1.83
CA ASP A 32 -5.31 13.48 1.45
C ASP A 32 -4.51 13.82 0.19
N PRO A 33 -3.32 13.20 0.01
CA PRO A 33 -2.63 13.25 -1.27
C PRO A 33 -3.54 12.74 -2.38
N GLU A 34 -3.37 13.27 -3.60
CA GLU A 34 -4.05 12.75 -4.77
C GLU A 34 -3.79 11.25 -4.92
N PHE A 35 -4.85 10.49 -5.21
CA PHE A 35 -4.71 9.06 -5.44
C PHE A 35 -3.95 8.80 -6.75
N LEU A 36 -3.24 7.68 -6.81
CA LEU A 36 -2.54 7.28 -8.02
C LEU A 36 -3.55 6.78 -9.06
N PRO A 37 -3.55 7.33 -10.30
CA PRO A 37 -4.47 6.88 -11.35
C PRO A 37 -4.17 5.46 -11.82
N ASP A 38 -2.91 5.06 -11.80
CA ASP A 38 -2.46 3.68 -12.04
C ASP A 38 -1.48 3.25 -10.94
N PRO A 39 -1.98 2.65 -9.84
CA PRO A 39 -1.12 2.20 -8.75
C PRO A 39 -0.21 1.04 -9.17
N ILE A 40 -0.55 0.29 -10.23
CA ILE A 40 0.25 -0.83 -10.71
C ILE A 40 1.50 -0.32 -11.43
N ALA A 41 1.32 0.63 -12.36
CA ALA A 41 2.43 1.26 -13.06
C ALA A 41 3.36 2.01 -12.10
N ALA A 42 2.79 2.81 -11.19
CA ALA A 42 3.56 3.55 -10.19
C ALA A 42 4.36 2.61 -9.25
N THR A 43 3.77 1.49 -8.81
CA THR A 43 4.47 0.49 -7.99
C THR A 43 5.62 -0.14 -8.76
N ARG A 44 5.43 -0.46 -10.04
CA ARG A 44 6.49 -1.00 -10.90
C ARG A 44 7.65 0.00 -11.05
N GLU A 45 7.34 1.26 -11.30
CA GLU A 45 8.34 2.32 -11.43
C GLU A 45 9.18 2.47 -10.15
N ALA A 46 8.52 2.46 -8.99
CA ALA A 46 9.20 2.58 -7.70
C ALA A 46 10.13 1.39 -7.41
N ILE A 47 9.74 0.16 -7.78
CA ILE A 47 10.58 -1.03 -7.61
C ILE A 47 11.82 -0.98 -8.52
N LEU A 48 11.66 -0.45 -9.74
CA LEU A 48 12.75 -0.36 -10.72
C LEU A 48 13.71 0.81 -10.45
N ASN A 49 13.23 1.86 -9.78
CA ASN A 49 13.98 3.08 -9.50
C ASN A 49 13.96 3.42 -7.99
N PRO A 50 14.55 2.57 -7.13
CA PRO A 50 14.55 2.84 -5.69
C PRO A 50 15.39 4.07 -5.34
N ILE A 51 14.97 4.78 -4.29
CA ILE A 51 15.66 5.97 -3.81
C ILE A 51 16.75 5.55 -2.82
N GLY A 52 18.01 5.91 -3.11
CA GLY A 52 19.13 5.74 -2.18
C GLY A 52 19.72 4.32 -2.11
N MET A 53 19.34 3.42 -3.02
CA MET A 53 19.94 2.08 -3.15
C MET A 53 19.87 1.58 -4.59
N ASP A 54 20.57 0.49 -4.90
CA ASP A 54 20.45 -0.18 -6.19
C ASP A 54 19.12 -0.96 -6.31
N PRO A 55 18.60 -1.20 -7.53
CA PRO A 55 17.43 -2.04 -7.75
C PRO A 55 17.68 -3.50 -7.39
N ILE A 56 16.61 -4.24 -7.08
CA ILE A 56 16.65 -5.67 -6.68
C ILE A 56 17.52 -6.49 -7.62
N SER A 57 17.41 -6.24 -8.93
CA SER A 57 18.13 -6.97 -9.98
C SER A 57 19.66 -6.91 -9.87
N LYS A 58 20.20 -5.91 -9.15
CA LYS A 58 21.63 -5.79 -8.83
C LYS A 58 22.00 -6.24 -7.42
N LEU A 59 21.02 -6.35 -6.52
CA LEU A 59 21.25 -6.70 -5.12
C LEU A 59 21.22 -8.21 -4.88
N VAL A 60 20.48 -8.95 -5.71
CA VAL A 60 20.39 -10.40 -5.63
C VAL A 60 21.02 -11.05 -6.86
N LYS A 61 21.35 -12.34 -6.73
CA LYS A 61 21.95 -13.14 -7.79
C LYS A 61 21.56 -14.61 -7.61
N LYS A 62 21.92 -15.45 -8.58
CA LYS A 62 21.79 -16.91 -8.44
C LYS A 62 22.43 -17.39 -7.12
N GLY A 63 21.65 -18.16 -6.35
CA GLY A 63 22.03 -18.67 -5.03
C GLY A 63 21.70 -17.75 -3.84
N SER A 64 21.21 -16.53 -4.07
CA SER A 64 20.65 -15.70 -3.00
C SER A 64 19.42 -16.38 -2.38
N LYS A 65 19.29 -16.29 -1.06
CA LYS A 65 18.08 -16.66 -0.32
C LYS A 65 17.30 -15.40 0.01
N VAL A 66 16.05 -15.34 -0.40
CA VAL A 66 15.22 -14.13 -0.32
C VAL A 66 14.00 -14.40 0.56
N VAL A 67 13.71 -13.48 1.46
CA VAL A 67 12.47 -13.43 2.23
C VAL A 67 11.77 -12.13 1.91
N ILE A 68 10.50 -12.19 1.52
CA ILE A 68 9.70 -10.99 1.25
C ILE A 68 8.82 -10.71 2.47
N VAL A 69 9.15 -9.65 3.21
CA VAL A 69 8.36 -9.23 4.38
C VAL A 69 7.28 -8.27 3.92
N PHE A 70 6.03 -8.59 4.22
CA PHE A 70 4.87 -7.79 3.87
C PHE A 70 3.84 -7.81 5.02
N PRO A 71 2.99 -6.78 5.14
CA PRO A 71 2.00 -6.71 6.22
C PRO A 71 0.88 -7.77 6.07
N ASP A 72 0.13 -8.01 7.14
CA ASP A 72 -0.96 -8.97 7.15
C ASP A 72 -2.24 -8.43 6.48
N ILE A 73 -3.31 -9.25 6.44
CA ILE A 73 -4.52 -8.96 5.66
C ILE A 73 -5.20 -7.63 6.01
N VAL A 74 -5.08 -7.18 7.25
CA VAL A 74 -5.76 -5.97 7.74
C VAL A 74 -5.15 -4.68 7.19
N LYS A 75 -4.00 -4.75 6.50
CA LYS A 75 -3.41 -3.59 5.83
C LYS A 75 -3.75 -3.64 4.34
N GLY A 76 -4.47 -2.61 3.88
CA GLY A 76 -4.75 -2.37 2.46
C GLY A 76 -5.73 -3.33 1.80
N GLY A 77 -6.51 -4.08 2.58
CA GLY A 77 -7.60 -4.93 2.08
C GLY A 77 -7.14 -6.09 1.19
N ALA A 78 -8.10 -6.64 0.43
CA ALA A 78 -7.92 -7.80 -0.44
C ALA A 78 -8.35 -7.53 -1.91
N HIS A 79 -8.52 -6.26 -2.28
CA HIS A 79 -8.86 -5.85 -3.64
C HIS A 79 -7.69 -6.05 -4.60
N GLU A 80 -7.95 -6.01 -5.91
CA GLU A 80 -6.96 -6.34 -6.96
C GLU A 80 -5.72 -5.43 -6.93
N THR A 81 -5.93 -4.15 -6.64
CA THR A 81 -4.88 -3.14 -6.52
C THR A 81 -4.30 -3.03 -5.11
N ALA A 82 -4.63 -3.95 -4.19
CA ALA A 82 -4.07 -3.96 -2.85
C ALA A 82 -2.55 -4.13 -2.95
N HIS A 83 -1.80 -3.34 -2.17
CA HIS A 83 -0.34 -3.27 -2.29
C HIS A 83 0.33 -4.66 -2.29
N ARG A 84 -0.15 -5.64 -1.52
CA ARG A 84 0.41 -7.00 -1.50
C ARG A 84 0.16 -7.79 -2.78
N ARG A 85 -1.01 -7.62 -3.40
CA ARG A 85 -1.32 -8.27 -4.68
C ARG A 85 -0.51 -7.68 -5.84
N VAL A 86 -0.13 -6.42 -5.73
CA VAL A 86 0.63 -5.71 -6.76
C VAL A 86 2.15 -5.86 -6.55
N SER A 87 2.67 -5.55 -5.36
CA SER A 87 4.12 -5.44 -5.12
C SER A 87 4.82 -6.80 -4.99
N ILE A 88 4.20 -7.79 -4.34
CA ILE A 88 4.84 -9.09 -4.10
C ILE A 88 5.18 -9.81 -5.41
N PRO A 89 4.24 -9.96 -6.38
CA PRO A 89 4.58 -10.58 -7.66
C PRO A 89 5.68 -9.84 -8.41
N MET A 90 5.67 -8.50 -8.38
CA MET A 90 6.72 -7.69 -9.04
C MET A 90 8.09 -7.88 -8.39
N VAL A 91 8.17 -7.94 -7.07
CA VAL A 91 9.41 -8.22 -6.33
C VAL A 91 9.93 -9.62 -6.67
N ILE A 92 9.04 -10.62 -6.74
CA ILE A 92 9.39 -11.98 -7.16
C ILE A 92 9.94 -11.96 -8.59
N ASP A 93 9.29 -11.27 -9.53
CA ASP A 93 9.74 -11.17 -10.91
C ASP A 93 11.16 -10.58 -11.02
N GLU A 94 11.47 -9.52 -10.27
CA GLU A 94 12.81 -8.94 -10.27
C GLU A 94 13.87 -9.90 -9.67
N CYS A 95 13.52 -10.69 -8.65
CA CYS A 95 14.40 -11.73 -8.12
C CYS A 95 14.67 -12.82 -9.16
N LEU A 96 13.62 -13.29 -9.84
CA LEU A 96 13.73 -14.33 -10.87
C LEU A 96 14.55 -13.85 -12.08
N LYS A 97 14.37 -12.59 -12.51
CA LYS A 97 15.17 -11.97 -13.58
C LYS A 97 16.66 -11.91 -13.23
N ALA A 98 16.99 -11.71 -11.96
CA ALA A 98 18.38 -11.74 -11.46
C ALA A 98 18.94 -13.16 -11.27
N GLY A 99 18.15 -14.20 -11.61
CA GLY A 99 18.57 -15.59 -11.57
C GLY A 99 18.43 -16.27 -10.20
N VAL A 100 17.70 -15.67 -9.25
CA VAL A 100 17.33 -16.35 -8.00
C VAL A 100 16.41 -17.53 -8.34
N GLU A 101 16.68 -18.69 -7.76
CA GLU A 101 15.81 -19.86 -7.97
C GLU A 101 14.54 -19.72 -7.14
N LYS A 102 13.37 -20.04 -7.70
CA LYS A 102 12.08 -19.92 -7.00
C LYS A 102 12.05 -20.63 -5.64
N LYS A 103 12.77 -21.75 -5.50
CA LYS A 103 12.86 -22.52 -4.25
C LYS A 103 13.51 -21.73 -3.09
N ASP A 104 14.32 -20.73 -3.43
CA ASP A 104 15.10 -19.90 -2.52
C ASP A 104 14.38 -18.58 -2.15
N ILE A 105 13.16 -18.36 -2.66
CA ILE A 105 12.27 -17.26 -2.26
C ILE A 105 11.23 -17.83 -1.28
N LYS A 106 11.13 -17.24 -0.08
CA LYS A 106 10.22 -17.67 0.99
C LYS A 106 9.23 -16.57 1.38
#